data_AF-A0A378MU93-F1
#
_entry.id   AF-A0A378MU93-F1
#
_cell.length_a   1.000
_cell.length_b   1.000
_cell.length_c   1.000
_cell.angle_alpha   90.00
_cell.angle_beta   90.00
_cell.angle_gamma   90.00
#
_symmetry.space_group_name_H-M   'P 1'
#
loop_
_entity.id
_entity.type
_entity.pdbx_description
1 polymer ?
#
loop_
_entity_poly.entity_id
_entity_poly.type
_entity_poly.pdbx_seq_one_letter_code
_entity_poly.pdbx_strand_id
1 'polypeptide(L)' 'MKLQQLRYIVEIVNQNLNITEAAEVLYTSQPGISKQVRLLKVSWELIFLSVTVSTLRG' A
#
# COMPACT_ATOMS: atom_id res chain seq x y z
N MET A 1 1.86 7.65 -8.17
CA MET A 1 2.16 6.34 -7.53
C MET A 1 3.46 5.79 -8.09
N LYS A 2 4.36 5.25 -7.26
CA LYS A 2 5.64 4.70 -7.72
C LYS A 2 5.50 3.20 -8.01
N LEU A 3 6.09 2.68 -9.10
CA LEU A 3 6.04 1.24 -9.44
C LEU A 3 6.48 0.31 -8.29
N GLN A 4 7.44 0.76 -7.45
CA GLN A 4 7.88 0.03 -6.26
C GLN A 4 6.77 -0.19 -5.22
N GLN A 5 5.85 0.76 -5.07
CA GLN A 5 4.71 0.64 -4.16
C GLN A 5 3.77 -0.49 -4.57
N LEU A 6 3.56 -0.65 -5.88
CA LEU A 6 2.77 -1.74 -6.44
C LEU A 6 3.47 -3.09 -6.20
N ARG A 7 4.79 -3.16 -6.39
CA ARG A 7 5.60 -4.37 -6.09
C ARG A 7 5.49 -4.78 -4.63
N TYR A 8 5.52 -3.84 -3.69
CA TYR A 8 5.32 -4.14 -2.27
C TYR A 8 3.94 -4.75 -2.00
N ILE A 9 2.88 -4.20 -2.59
CA ILE A 9 1.52 -4.72 -2.40
C ILE A 9 1.38 -6.13 -2.99
N VAL A 10 1.87 -6.35 -4.22
CA VAL A 10 1.79 -7.66 -4.87
C VAL A 10 2.51 -8.73 -4.05
N GLU A 11 3.71 -8.43 -3.54
CA GLU A 11 4.44 -9.41 -2.74
C GLU A 11 3.76 -9.69 -1.39
N ILE A 12 3.22 -8.67 -0.72
CA ILE A 12 2.47 -8.86 0.52
C ILE A 12 1.25 -9.76 0.28
N VAL A 13 0.55 -9.61 -0.85
CA VAL A 13 -0.58 -10.47 -1.20
C VAL A 13 -0.11 -11.90 -1.52
N ASN A 14 1.00 -12.06 -2.24
CA ASN A 14 1.58 -13.38 -2.51
C ASN A 14 2.02 -14.11 -1.24
N GLN A 15 2.46 -13.38 -0.22
CA GLN A 15 2.88 -13.91 1.08
C GLN A 15 1.74 -13.99 2.11
N ASN A 16 0.48 -14.12 1.67
CA ASN A 16 -0.69 -14.22 2.57
C ASN A 16 -0.80 -13.08 3.61
N LEU A 17 -0.49 -11.85 3.21
CA LEU A 17 -0.45 -10.66 4.06
C LEU A 17 0.67 -10.66 5.12
N ASN A 18 1.67 -11.54 5.01
CA ASN A 18 2.83 -11.53 5.89
C ASN A 18 3.87 -10.49 5.45
N ILE A 19 3.94 -9.39 6.19
CA ILE A 19 4.84 -8.26 5.91
C ILE A 19 6.31 -8.62 6.13
N THR A 20 6.59 -9.54 7.06
CA THR A 20 7.96 -9.97 7.37
C THR A 20 8.51 -10.83 6.23
N GLU A 21 7.75 -11.82 5.78
CA GLU A 21 8.11 -12.68 4.64
C GLU A 21 8.28 -11.86 3.35
N ALA A 22 7.37 -10.92 3.09
CA ALA A 22 7.48 -10.02 1.94
C ALA A 22 8.71 -9.11 2.00
N ALA A 23 9.18 -8.74 3.19
CA ALA A 23 10.41 -7.96 3.37
C ALA A 23 11.66 -8.79 3.05
N GLU A 24 11.69 -10.04 3.48
CA GLU A 24 12.76 -10.98 3.16
C GLU A 24 12.85 -11.24 1.66
N VAL A 25 11.72 -11.50 1.00
CA VAL A 25 11.66 -11.77 -0.45
C VAL A 25 12.05 -10.55 -1.29
N LEU A 26 11.69 -9.34 -0.84
CA LEU A 26 12.04 -8.11 -1.54
C LEU A 26 13.43 -7.57 -1.15
N TYR A 27 14.22 -8.34 -0.39
CA TYR A 27 15.56 -7.95 0.09
C TYR A 27 15.56 -6.56 0.72
N THR A 28 14.52 -6.27 1.50
CA THR A 28 14.32 -4.96 2.12
C THR A 28 13.98 -5.10 3.59
N SER A 29 14.03 -4.00 4.32
CA SER A 29 13.67 -4.00 5.73
C SER A 29 12.16 -3.85 5.91
N GLN A 30 11.59 -4.64 6.82
CA GLN A 30 10.19 -4.55 7.25
C GLN A 30 9.72 -3.10 7.55
N PRO A 31 10.51 -2.22 8.23
CA PRO A 31 10.12 -0.81 8.39
C PRO A 31 10.04 -0.04 7.06
N GLY A 32 10.84 -0.38 6.06
CA GLY A 32 10.76 0.19 4.71
C GLY A 32 9.44 -0.14 4.02
N ILE A 33 8.98 -1.38 4.13
CA ILE A 33 7.67 -1.82 3.61
C ILE A 33 6.53 -1.17 4.39
N SER A 34 6.55 -1.22 5.72
CA SER A 34 5.52 -0.61 6.57
C SER A 34 5.31 0.88 6.27
N LYS A 35 6.39 1.63 6.01
CA LYS A 35 6.32 3.05 5.67
C LYS A 35 5.68 3.27 4.29
N GLN A 36 6.05 2.45 3.30
CA GLN A 36 5.49 2.53 1.94
C GLN A 36 4.00 2.16 1.90
N VAL A 37 3.61 1.11 2.62
CA VAL A 37 2.20 0.67 2.74
C VAL A 37 1.35 1.73 3.46
N ARG A 38 1.88 2.38 4.50
CA ARG A 38 1.18 3.48 5.19
C ARG A 38 0.96 4.69 4.27
N LEU A 39 1.98 5.10 3.51
CA LEU A 39 1.87 6.20 2.54
C LEU A 39 0.85 5.89 1.45
N LEU A 40 0.83 4.64 0.97
CA LEU A 40 -0.19 4.12 0.07
C LEU A 40 -1.58 4.23 0.71
N LYS A 41 -1.78 3.70 1.92
CA LYS A 41 -3.06 3.71 2.63
C LYS A 41 -3.62 5.13 2.76
N VAL A 42 -2.79 6.09 3.16
CA VAL A 42 -3.17 7.51 3.24
C VAL A 42 -3.57 8.07 1.87
N SER A 43 -2.81 7.75 0.82
CA SER A 43 -3.17 8.17 -0.55
C SER A 43 -4.49 7.56 -1.03
N TRP A 44 -4.76 6.29 -0.70
CA TRP A 44 -6.01 5.62 -1.05
C TRP A 44 -7.20 6.19 -0.27
N GLU A 45 -7.04 6.46 1.02
CA GLU A 45 -8.07 7.13 1.85
C GLU A 45 -8.43 8.51 1.31
N LEU A 46 -7.44 9.29 0.87
CA LEU A 46 -7.67 10.61 0.28
C LEU A 46 -8.43 10.55 -1.06
N ILE A 47 -8.12 9.57 -1.91
CA ILE A 47 -8.85 9.33 -3.16
C ILE A 47 -10.27 8.83 -2.85
N PHE A 48 -10.42 7.95 -1.87
CA PHE A 48 -11.72 7.43 -1.47
C PHE A 48 -12.61 8.55 -0.90
N LEU A 49 -12.05 9.43 -0.07
CA LEU A 49 -12.74 10.62 0.46
C LEU A 49 -13.10 11.60 -0.65
N SER A 50 -12.22 11.86 -1.62
CA SER A 50 -12.55 12.77 -2.73
C SER A 50 -13.68 12.21 -3.58
N VAL A 51 -13.64 10.91 -3.91
CA VAL A 51 -14.68 10.25 -4.72
C VAL A 51 -16.01 10.21 -3.96
N THR A 52 -16.01 9.84 -2.68
CA THR A 52 -17.24 9.74 -1.87
C THR A 52 -17.89 11.12 -1.65
N VAL A 53 -17.09 12.19 -1.46
CA VAL A 53 -17.60 13.57 -1.37
C VAL A 53 -18.15 14.06 -2.72
N SER A 54 -17.57 13.64 -3.85
CA SER A 54 -18.11 13.96 -5.18
C SER A 54 -19.43 13.26 -5.47
N THR A 55 -19.65 12.05 -4.96
CA THR A 55 -20.92 11.32 -5.12
C THR A 55 -22.03 11.84 -4.19
N LEU A 56 -21.68 12.44 -3.05
CA LEU A 56 -22.64 13.01 -2.08
C LEU A 56 -23.08 14.46 -2.40
N ARG A 57 -22.44 15.13 -3.37
CA ARG A 57 -22.81 16.47 -3.86
C ARG A 57 -23.55 16.47 -5.20
N GLY A 58 -24.00 15.29 -5.65
CA GLY A 58 -24.86 15.11 -6.83
C GLY A 58 -26.32 15.00 -6.44
#